data_AF-A0A9X3J2U0-F1
#
_entry.id   AF-A0A9X3J2U0-F1
#
_cell.length_a   1.000
_cell.length_b   1.000
_cell.length_c   1.000
_cell.angle_alpha   90.00
_cell.angle_beta   90.00
_cell.angle_gamma   90.00
#
_symmetry.space_group_name_H-M   'P 1'
#
loop_
_entity.id
_entity.type
_entity.pdbx_description
1 polymer ?
#
loop_
_entity_poly.entity_id
_entity_poly.type
_entity_poly.pdbx_seq_one_letter_code
_entity_poly.pdbx_strand_id
1 'polypeptide(L)'
;MISGAPLSSEAPAPFVLDRVACRSVWSFYQCLKLEETDPARAAVADGTSGRRRVVTGGRRSFRWRGEEIAVGSPAHGALIARATEAKLLAHAHVRQALLATGMSLLYMGQSGGTALGRYMPLALMVLRFRLQQRMI
;
A
#
# COMPACT_ATOMS: atom_id res chain seq x y z
N MET A 1 -2.04 -17.64 12.21
CA MET A 1 -1.98 -16.20 11.86
C MET A 1 -0.83 -16.04 10.88
N ILE A 2 -1.09 -15.79 9.59
CA ILE A 2 0.00 -15.67 8.60
C ILE A 2 0.59 -14.25 8.73
N SER A 3 1.39 -14.04 9.78
CA SER A 3 2.40 -13.00 9.76
C SER A 3 3.56 -13.51 8.89
N GLY A 4 3.77 -12.90 7.73
CA GLY A 4 4.88 -13.25 6.83
C GLY A 4 4.52 -13.51 5.37
N ALA A 5 3.26 -13.38 4.94
CA ALA A 5 2.94 -13.49 3.52
C ALA A 5 3.50 -12.29 2.74
N PRO A 6 4.12 -12.49 1.56
CA PRO A 6 4.60 -11.40 0.69
C PRO A 6 3.49 -10.40 0.30
N LEU A 7 2.22 -10.80 0.43
CA LEU A 7 1.04 -9.97 0.20
C LEU A 7 0.71 -8.99 1.35
N SER A 8 1.33 -9.15 2.53
CA SER A 8 1.14 -8.23 3.65
C SER A 8 1.56 -6.81 3.28
N SER A 9 0.82 -5.81 3.77
CA SER A 9 1.16 -4.40 3.60
C SER A 9 2.50 -4.04 4.24
N GLU A 10 2.85 -4.74 5.33
CA GLU A 10 4.08 -4.55 6.10
C GLU A 10 5.26 -5.38 5.58
N ALA A 11 5.02 -6.36 4.70
CA ALA A 11 6.10 -7.18 4.15
C ALA A 11 7.08 -6.29 3.38
N PRO A 12 8.39 -6.32 3.71
CA PRO A 12 9.40 -5.50 3.06
C PRO A 12 9.54 -5.98 1.61
N ALA A 13 9.07 -5.14 0.69
CA ALA A 13 9.10 -5.37 -0.75
C ALA A 13 9.24 -3.99 -1.41
N PRO A 14 10.48 -3.47 -1.50
CA PRO A 14 10.71 -2.08 -1.90
C PRO A 14 10.19 -1.78 -3.31
N PHE A 15 9.55 -0.64 -3.50
CA PHE A 15 9.05 -0.19 -4.80
C PHE A 15 9.19 1.33 -4.93
N VAL A 16 9.03 1.83 -6.15
CA VAL A 16 8.99 3.26 -6.43
C VAL A 16 7.58 3.65 -6.88
N LEU A 17 7.01 4.69 -6.26
CA LEU A 17 5.76 5.30 -6.70
C LEU A 17 5.96 6.80 -6.87
N ASP A 18 5.72 7.31 -8.08
CA ASP A 18 5.92 8.71 -8.46
C ASP A 18 7.31 9.23 -8.05
N ARG A 19 8.38 8.46 -8.22
CA ARG A 19 9.76 8.79 -7.79
C ARG A 19 10.00 8.80 -6.26
N VAL A 20 9.06 8.33 -5.45
CA VAL A 20 9.28 8.08 -4.01
C VAL A 20 9.67 6.63 -3.81
N ALA A 21 10.82 6.40 -3.17
CA ALA A 21 11.22 5.08 -2.74
C ALA A 21 10.43 4.67 -1.49
N CYS A 22 9.77 3.53 -1.56
CA CYS A 22 8.92 3.00 -0.51
C CYS A 22 9.41 1.61 -0.10
N ARG A 23 9.64 1.37 1.19
CA ARG A 23 10.03 0.02 1.69
C ARG A 23 8.88 -0.98 1.63
N SER A 24 7.67 -0.52 1.87
CA SER A 24 6.45 -1.33 1.91
C SER A 24 5.23 -0.44 1.67
N VAL A 25 4.07 -1.06 1.41
CA VAL A 25 2.80 -0.31 1.25
C VAL A 25 2.40 0.34 2.57
N TRP A 26 2.73 -0.30 3.71
CA TRP A 26 2.56 0.29 5.03
C TRP A 26 3.43 1.53 5.22
N SER A 27 4.72 1.47 4.88
CA SER A 27 5.63 2.63 4.97
C SER A 27 5.15 3.81 4.12
N PHE A 28 4.67 3.52 2.90
CA PHE A 28 4.00 4.50 2.05
C PHE A 28 2.75 5.09 2.72
N TYR A 29 1.84 4.26 3.23
CA TYR A 29 0.64 4.73 3.92
C TYR A 29 0.98 5.62 5.14
N GLN A 30 2.09 5.34 5.81
CA GLN A 30 2.58 6.13 6.92
C GLN A 30 3.19 7.45 6.48
N CYS A 31 3.84 7.51 5.31
CA CYS A 31 4.40 8.77 4.80
C CYS A 31 3.29 9.74 4.34
N LEU A 32 2.15 9.23 3.85
CA LEU A 32 0.98 10.05 3.49
C LEU A 32 0.44 10.89 4.64
N LYS A 33 0.79 10.52 5.87
CA LYS A 33 0.32 11.19 7.09
C LYS A 33 1.06 12.47 7.39
N LEU A 34 2.25 12.64 6.80
CA LEU A 34 3.09 13.83 6.92
C LEU A 34 2.78 14.80 5.78
N GLU A 35 3.11 16.08 5.95
CA GLU A 35 3.04 17.05 4.85
C GLU A 35 4.01 16.70 3.73
N GLU A 36 3.77 17.14 2.49
CA GLU A 36 4.67 16.84 1.36
C GLU A 36 6.05 17.45 1.52
N THR A 37 6.11 18.60 2.17
CA THR A 37 7.34 19.33 2.48
C THR A 37 8.03 18.85 3.75
N ASP A 38 7.44 17.90 4.48
CA ASP A 38 8.01 17.39 5.72
C ASP A 38 9.32 16.62 5.43
N PRO A 39 10.46 17.03 6.00
CA PRO A 39 11.75 16.37 5.75
C PRO A 39 11.77 14.90 6.20
N ALA A 40 10.91 14.49 7.14
CA ALA A 40 10.81 13.10 7.58
C ALA A 40 10.06 12.20 6.59
N ARG A 41 9.36 12.74 5.60
CA ARG A 41 8.50 11.97 4.69
C ARG A 41 9.26 10.91 3.91
N ALA A 42 10.44 11.25 3.40
CA ALA A 42 11.30 10.31 2.69
C ALA A 42 11.77 9.17 3.62
N ALA A 43 12.24 9.51 4.82
CA ALA A 43 12.70 8.55 5.81
C ALA A 43 11.58 7.61 6.32
N VAL A 44 10.34 8.10 6.37
CA VAL A 44 9.18 7.25 6.69
C VAL A 44 8.83 6.32 5.54
N ALA A 45 8.88 6.82 4.30
CA ALA A 45 8.56 6.04 3.10
C ALA A 45 9.59 4.91 2.89
N ASP A 46 10.88 5.21 2.96
CA ASP A 46 11.97 4.24 2.84
C ASP A 46 12.15 3.36 4.10
N GLY A 47 11.47 3.72 5.19
CA GLY A 47 11.45 2.99 6.44
C GLY A 47 12.72 3.09 7.30
N THR A 48 13.57 4.08 7.04
CA THR A 48 14.77 4.43 7.83
C THR A 48 14.42 5.18 9.12
N SER A 49 13.25 5.82 9.21
CA SER A 49 12.76 6.51 10.41
C SER A 49 12.43 5.61 11.61
N GLY A 50 12.67 4.31 11.50
CA GLY A 50 12.19 3.29 12.43
C GLY A 50 10.70 2.99 12.28
N ARG A 51 10.25 1.87 12.87
CA ARG A 51 8.85 1.38 12.83
C ARG A 51 7.92 2.19 13.75
N ARG A 52 7.91 3.52 13.64
CA ARG A 52 7.00 4.35 14.43
C ARG A 52 5.72 4.64 13.65
N ARG A 53 4.57 4.47 14.30
CA ARG A 53 3.30 4.89 13.72
C ARG A 53 3.24 6.41 13.72
N VAL A 54 3.22 7.06 12.55
CA VAL A 54 2.84 8.46 12.41
C VAL A 54 1.38 8.60 12.84
N VAL A 55 1.14 9.47 13.82
CA VAL A 55 -0.18 9.78 14.38
C VAL A 55 -0.69 11.05 13.71
N THR A 56 -1.89 10.99 13.14
CA THR A 56 -2.46 12.10 12.35
C THR A 56 -3.49 12.95 13.07
N GLY A 57 -3.76 12.70 14.36
CA GLY A 57 -4.68 13.53 15.15
C GLY A 57 -6.07 13.76 14.50
N GLY A 58 -6.59 12.80 13.74
CA GLY A 58 -7.91 12.93 13.10
C GLY A 58 -7.95 13.74 11.79
N ARG A 59 -6.81 13.94 11.10
CA ARG A 59 -6.77 14.55 9.75
C ARG A 59 -7.79 13.91 8.81
N ARG A 60 -8.54 14.77 8.12
CA ARG A 60 -9.58 14.39 7.14
C ARG A 60 -9.05 14.30 5.70
N SER A 61 -7.87 14.86 5.44
CA SER A 61 -7.20 14.84 4.15
C SER A 61 -5.68 14.74 4.32
N PHE A 62 -4.98 14.45 3.23
CA PHE A 62 -3.53 14.52 3.10
C PHE A 62 -3.15 15.02 1.70
N ARG A 63 -1.92 15.50 1.53
CA ARG A 63 -1.41 15.94 0.22
C ARG A 63 -0.55 14.89 -0.46
N TRP A 64 -0.79 14.67 -1.75
CA TRP A 64 0.04 13.82 -2.62
C TRP A 64 0.15 14.44 -4.02
N ARG A 65 1.37 14.69 -4.46
CA ARG A 65 1.72 15.32 -5.74
C ARG A 65 1.00 16.66 -5.97
N GLY A 66 0.91 17.48 -4.92
CA GLY A 66 0.24 18.78 -4.96
C GLY A 66 -1.27 18.70 -4.78
N GLU A 67 -1.88 17.52 -4.91
CA GLU A 67 -3.32 17.31 -4.76
C GLU A 67 -3.69 17.04 -3.31
N GLU A 68 -4.82 17.58 -2.87
CA GLU A 68 -5.44 17.23 -1.59
C GLU A 68 -6.38 16.04 -1.76
N ILE A 69 -6.15 14.98 -0.98
CA ILE A 69 -6.89 13.72 -1.04
C ILE A 69 -7.58 13.49 0.29
N ALA A 70 -8.91 13.40 0.26
CA ALA A 70 -9.71 13.10 1.44
C ALA A 70 -9.52 11.63 1.89
N VAL A 71 -9.41 11.42 3.20
CA VAL A 71 -9.26 10.09 3.81
C VAL A 71 -10.54 9.26 3.59
N GLY A 72 -10.41 8.03 3.08
CA GLY A 72 -11.56 7.18 2.78
C GLY A 72 -12.30 7.53 1.49
N SER A 73 -11.79 8.49 0.71
CA SER A 73 -12.33 8.80 -0.62
C SER A 73 -11.93 7.74 -1.66
N PRO A 74 -12.63 7.69 -2.81
CA PRO A 74 -12.19 6.89 -3.97
C PRO A 74 -10.76 7.21 -4.41
N ALA A 75 -10.34 8.49 -4.37
CA ALA A 75 -8.99 8.90 -4.71
C ALA A 75 -7.94 8.31 -3.76
N HIS A 76 -8.23 8.24 -2.46
CA HIS A 76 -7.38 7.54 -1.50
C HIS A 76 -7.30 6.05 -1.84
N GLY A 77 -8.42 5.39 -2.14
CA GLY A 77 -8.42 3.99 -2.56
C GLY A 77 -7.59 3.73 -3.80
N ALA A 78 -7.71 4.59 -4.82
CA ALA A 78 -6.92 4.53 -6.04
C ALA A 78 -5.42 4.69 -5.77
N LEU A 79 -5.03 5.58 -4.87
CA LEU A 79 -3.63 5.77 -4.48
C LEU A 79 -3.05 4.52 -3.79
N ILE A 80 -3.82 3.88 -2.90
CA ILE A 80 -3.42 2.62 -2.26
C ILE A 80 -3.31 1.48 -3.29
N ALA A 81 -4.22 1.44 -4.26
CA ALA A 81 -4.16 0.46 -5.35
C ALA A 81 -2.90 0.65 -6.20
N ARG A 82 -2.53 1.89 -6.55
CA ARG A 82 -1.30 2.22 -7.28
C ARG A 82 -0.04 1.78 -6.53
N ALA A 83 0.03 2.03 -5.22
CA ALA A 83 1.16 1.57 -4.40
C ALA A 83 1.24 0.03 -4.34
N THR A 84 0.08 -0.64 -4.24
CA THR A 84 -0.01 -2.10 -4.24
C THR A 84 0.43 -2.70 -5.58
N GLU A 85 0.01 -2.08 -6.69
CA GLU A 85 0.41 -2.45 -8.04
C GLU A 85 1.92 -2.25 -8.25
N ALA A 86 2.48 -1.12 -7.82
CA ALA A 86 3.92 -0.86 -7.90
C ALA A 86 4.74 -1.93 -7.16
N LYS A 87 4.31 -2.34 -5.96
CA LYS A 87 4.90 -3.48 -5.23
C LYS A 87 4.85 -4.78 -6.04
N LEU A 88 3.71 -5.09 -6.65
CA LEU A 88 3.54 -6.30 -7.47
C LEU A 88 4.42 -6.26 -8.72
N LEU A 89 4.49 -5.12 -9.42
CA LEU A 89 5.30 -4.98 -10.63
C LEU A 89 6.80 -5.11 -10.33
N ALA A 90 7.25 -4.54 -9.21
CA ALA A 90 8.64 -4.63 -8.78
C ALA A 90 9.07 -6.06 -8.39
N HIS A 91 8.14 -6.92 -7.95
CA HIS A 91 8.51 -8.21 -7.32
C HIS A 91 7.75 -9.40 -7.90
N ALA A 92 8.43 -10.22 -8.70
CA ALA A 92 7.87 -11.45 -9.26
C ALA A 92 7.33 -12.41 -8.20
N HIS A 93 8.05 -12.60 -7.09
CA HIS A 93 7.61 -13.48 -6.00
C HIS A 93 6.31 -13.01 -5.33
N VAL A 94 6.06 -11.69 -5.25
CA VAL A 94 4.78 -11.16 -4.74
C VAL A 94 3.65 -11.46 -5.72
N ARG A 95 3.89 -11.35 -7.03
CA ARG A 95 2.90 -11.73 -8.06
C ARG A 95 2.58 -13.21 -8.00
N GLN A 96 3.60 -14.07 -7.90
CA GLN A 96 3.41 -15.51 -7.79
C GLN A 96 2.61 -15.87 -6.54
N ALA A 97 2.93 -15.24 -5.40
CA ALA A 97 2.15 -15.43 -4.19
C ALA A 97 0.70 -14.95 -4.34
N LEU A 98 0.45 -13.87 -5.09
CA LEU A 98 -0.91 -13.40 -5.38
C LEU A 98 -1.66 -14.41 -6.26
N LEU A 99 -1.03 -14.94 -7.31
CA LEU A 99 -1.64 -15.95 -8.17
C LEU A 99 -1.93 -17.25 -7.41
N ALA A 100 -1.05 -17.66 -6.50
CA ALA A 100 -1.21 -18.83 -5.65
C ALA A 100 -2.43 -18.76 -4.71
N THR A 101 -2.99 -17.57 -4.48
CA THR A 101 -4.24 -17.43 -3.72
C THR A 101 -5.49 -17.87 -4.51
N GLY A 102 -5.36 -18.19 -5.80
CA GLY A 102 -6.46 -18.69 -6.63
C GLY A 102 -7.66 -17.74 -6.62
N MET A 103 -8.85 -18.27 -6.29
CA MET A 103 -10.08 -17.49 -6.19
C MET A 103 -10.42 -17.07 -4.76
N SER A 104 -9.54 -17.32 -3.78
CA SER A 104 -9.82 -16.99 -2.38
C SER A 104 -10.04 -15.49 -2.19
N LEU A 105 -11.00 -15.15 -1.32
CA LEU A 105 -11.19 -13.77 -0.88
C LEU A 105 -10.03 -13.34 0.01
N LEU A 106 -9.53 -12.13 -0.23
CA LEU A 106 -8.45 -11.55 0.54
C LEU A 106 -9.04 -10.55 1.54
N TYR A 107 -8.59 -10.61 2.79
CA TYR A 107 -9.00 -9.69 3.84
C TYR A 107 -7.80 -9.36 4.75
N MET A 108 -7.76 -8.12 5.27
CA MET A 108 -6.68 -7.65 6.15
C MET A 108 -7.08 -7.74 7.63
N GLY A 109 -7.52 -8.91 8.09
CA GLY A 109 -7.79 -9.25 9.50
C GLY A 109 -8.28 -8.09 10.39
N GLN A 110 -7.64 -7.91 11.55
CA GLN A 110 -7.94 -6.85 12.53
C GLN A 110 -7.56 -5.43 12.05
N SER A 111 -6.89 -5.28 10.89
CA SER A 111 -6.50 -3.99 10.32
C SER A 111 -7.53 -3.40 9.35
N GLY A 112 -8.67 -4.08 9.13
CA GLY A 112 -9.74 -3.68 8.20
C GLY A 112 -10.40 -2.33 8.50
N GLY A 113 -10.23 -1.79 9.72
CA GLY A 113 -10.76 -0.46 10.08
C GLY A 113 -10.07 0.71 9.36
N THR A 114 -8.87 0.51 8.80
CA THR A 114 -8.10 1.55 8.12
C THR A 114 -8.37 1.58 6.62
N ALA A 115 -8.11 2.73 5.96
CA ALA A 115 -8.20 2.82 4.50
C ALA A 115 -7.32 1.77 3.81
N LEU A 116 -6.09 1.58 4.30
CA LEU A 116 -5.20 0.52 3.85
C LEU A 116 -5.87 -0.86 3.94
N GLY A 117 -6.50 -1.16 5.08
CA GLY A 117 -7.25 -2.40 5.36
C GLY A 117 -8.41 -2.67 4.41
N ARG A 118 -9.10 -1.60 3.97
CA ARG A 118 -10.26 -1.69 3.06
C ARG A 118 -9.83 -1.83 1.61
N TYR A 119 -8.88 -1.01 1.16
CA TYR A 119 -8.58 -0.89 -0.27
C TYR A 119 -7.55 -1.88 -0.77
N MET A 120 -6.55 -2.24 0.02
CA MET A 120 -5.47 -3.13 -0.46
C MET A 120 -5.98 -4.54 -0.81
N PRO A 121 -6.83 -5.21 -0.01
CA PRO A 121 -7.33 -6.53 -0.39
C PRO A 121 -8.17 -6.50 -1.68
N LEU A 122 -9.00 -5.47 -1.85
CA LEU A 122 -9.76 -5.24 -3.09
C LEU A 122 -8.81 -5.03 -4.29
N ALA A 123 -7.81 -4.17 -4.13
CA ALA A 123 -6.80 -3.93 -5.17
C ALA A 123 -6.08 -5.22 -5.56
N LEU A 124 -5.66 -6.03 -4.60
CA LEU A 124 -5.02 -7.32 -4.86
C LEU A 124 -5.93 -8.27 -5.66
N MET A 125 -7.22 -8.36 -5.31
CA MET A 125 -8.16 -9.22 -6.05
C MET A 125 -8.37 -8.74 -7.50
N VAL A 126 -8.50 -7.42 -7.72
CA VAL A 126 -8.61 -6.85 -9.07
C VAL A 126 -7.32 -7.09 -9.88
N LEU A 127 -6.16 -6.87 -9.27
CA LEU A 127 -4.87 -7.09 -9.92
C LEU A 127 -4.63 -8.57 -10.25
N ARG A 128 -5.04 -9.48 -9.36
CA ARG A 128 -5.00 -10.94 -9.61
C ARG A 128 -5.80 -11.31 -10.85
N PHE A 129 -7.04 -10.81 -10.95
CA PHE A 129 -7.90 -11.05 -12.11
C PHE A 129 -7.24 -10.57 -13.41
N ARG A 130 -6.67 -9.36 -13.41
CA ARG A 130 -5.93 -8.82 -14.57
C ARG A 130 -4.69 -9.64 -14.95
N LEU A 131 -3.95 -10.14 -13.95
CA LEU A 131 -2.78 -10.98 -14.19
C LEU A 131 -3.17 -12.32 -14.82
N GLN A 132 -4.27 -12.94 -14.36
CA GLN A 132 -4.78 -14.20 -14.92
C GLN A 132 -5.22 -14.02 -16.38
N GLN A 133 -5.89 -12.91 -16.73
CA GLN A 133 -6.31 -12.63 -18.10
C GLN A 133 -5.17 -12.40 -19.09
N ARG A 134 -3.97 -12.02 -18.62
CA ARG A 134 -2.79 -11.79 -19.47
C ARG A 134 -1.95 -13.05 -19.68
N MET A 135 -2.28 -14.14 -18.99
CA MET A 135 -1.59 -15.43 -19.11
C MET A 135 -2.31 -16.41 -20.06
N ILE A 136 -3.50 -16.03 -20.54
CA ILE A 136 -4.30 -16.72 -21.56
C ILE A 136 -4.05 -16.02 -22.89
#